data_AF-A0A2J7PGV0-F1
#
_entry.id   AF-A0A2J7PGV0-F1
#
_cell.length_a   1.000
_cell.length_b   1.000
_cell.length_c   1.000
_cell.angle_alpha   90.00
_cell.angle_beta   90.00
_cell.angle_gamma   90.00
#
_symmetry.space_group_name_H-M   'P 1'
#
loop_
_entity.id
_entity.type
_entity.pdbx_description
1 polymer ?
#
loop_
_entity_poly.entity_id
_entity_poly.type
_entity_poly.pdbx_seq_one_letter_code
_entity_poly.pdbx_strand_id
1 'polypeptide(L)'
;MILPIMTGGKLRRFHCTVNFTTSHSYTEALKAVEGVLEITWEELNTGHWSKVPLAPRQLYTAAAIIKIDILLRSYQQGCGDKTELLQSAMKTADLGILLGAPLSSGDCSMTRVAGLLSHALSMLSSVSEQQQAVSEPSSNTEHSSVMVHNIPGIKGQMLNTLEKPSLEGFRAAHFGPRVPAKLTGCISHWPALHLWRDINYLKKVAGARTVPIELGVHYVHPTWSQKLMTVAEFIEAHIVPQTGEATPIGYLAQHPLFEQVPELMSDIFEPEYCCLSDDLGEGAVTEETDINAWFGPKGTVSPLHYDPKHNLLAQVVGEKRILLYHPDQSENLYPYEGSFLNNTAQVDPEEPDYKTFPNYKNIIAWECHLKQGEMLYIPPKWWHHVRSLSTSFSVSFWWT
;
A
#
# COMPACT_ATOMS: atom_id res chain seq x y z
N MET A 1 -27.62 -13.77 16.44
CA MET A 1 -27.26 -14.44 17.71
C MET A 1 -25.74 -14.36 17.83
N ILE A 2 -25.23 -13.17 18.14
CA ILE A 2 -23.79 -12.86 18.26
C ILE A 2 -23.70 -12.08 19.56
N LEU A 3 -23.23 -12.70 20.65
CA LEU A 3 -22.81 -12.06 21.90
C LEU A 3 -22.56 -13.17 22.93
N PRO A 4 -21.29 -13.51 23.20
CA PRO A 4 -20.83 -13.19 24.54
C PRO A 4 -19.33 -12.89 24.59
N ILE A 5 -18.90 -11.71 24.15
CA ILE A 5 -17.61 -11.14 24.55
C ILE A 5 -17.76 -9.62 24.59
N MET A 6 -18.30 -9.05 25.67
CA MET A 6 -18.09 -7.63 26.06
C MET A 6 -18.73 -7.38 27.43
N THR A 7 -17.94 -6.86 28.37
CA THR A 7 -18.39 -6.45 29.71
C THR A 7 -18.84 -4.97 29.69
N GLY A 8 -19.91 -4.65 30.43
CA GLY A 8 -20.28 -3.26 30.75
C GLY A 8 -20.95 -2.43 29.63
N GLY A 9 -21.25 -1.16 29.94
CA GLY A 9 -22.19 -0.25 29.24
C GLY A 9 -22.06 -0.09 27.71
N LYS A 10 -20.98 -0.57 27.10
CA LYS A 10 -20.79 -0.66 25.64
C LYS A 10 -21.86 -1.55 24.97
N LEU A 11 -22.27 -2.66 25.62
CA LEU A 11 -23.37 -3.51 25.14
C LEU A 11 -24.72 -2.79 25.07
N ARG A 12 -25.01 -1.95 26.08
CA ARG A 12 -26.30 -1.24 26.17
C ARG A 12 -26.44 -0.22 25.05
N ARG A 13 -25.37 0.50 24.71
CA ARG A 13 -25.37 1.42 23.57
C ARG A 13 -25.55 0.66 22.25
N PHE A 14 -24.82 -0.44 22.06
CA PHE A 14 -24.95 -1.27 20.86
C PHE A 14 -26.37 -1.85 20.69
N HIS A 15 -26.97 -2.39 21.75
CA HIS A 15 -28.36 -2.87 21.72
C HIS A 15 -29.38 -1.75 21.44
N CYS A 16 -29.14 -0.54 21.97
CA CYS A 16 -30.00 0.61 21.71
C CYS A 16 -29.96 0.98 20.22
N THR A 17 -28.76 1.03 19.61
CA THR A 17 -28.56 1.31 18.18
C THR A 17 -29.34 0.34 17.29
N VAL A 18 -29.32 -0.96 17.60
CA VAL A 18 -30.09 -1.98 16.84
C VAL A 18 -31.60 -1.77 16.99
N ASN A 19 -32.08 -1.30 18.14
CA ASN A 19 -33.50 -0.98 18.29
C ASN A 19 -33.89 0.27 17.49
N PHE A 20 -32.99 1.25 17.33
CA PHE A 20 -33.26 2.45 16.51
C PHE A 20 -33.35 2.17 15.00
N THR A 21 -32.82 1.06 14.49
CA THR A 21 -33.04 0.70 13.08
C THR A 21 -34.45 0.20 12.79
N THR A 22 -35.23 -0.10 13.85
CA THR A 22 -36.65 -0.48 13.76
C THR A 22 -37.60 0.71 13.96
N SER A 23 -37.13 1.83 14.51
CA SER A 23 -37.85 3.11 14.55
C SER A 23 -37.37 4.03 13.41
N HIS A 24 -38.25 4.87 12.86
CA HIS A 24 -37.98 5.64 11.61
C HIS A 24 -36.99 6.82 11.79
N SER A 25 -36.08 6.77 12.77
CA SER A 25 -35.15 7.87 13.10
C SER A 25 -33.71 7.53 12.70
N TYR A 26 -33.45 7.48 11.39
CA TYR A 26 -32.11 7.19 10.84
C TYR A 26 -31.03 8.12 11.39
N THR A 27 -31.34 9.39 11.62
CA THR A 27 -30.42 10.38 12.18
C THR A 27 -29.96 10.03 13.59
N GLU A 28 -30.86 9.55 14.45
CA GLU A 28 -30.50 9.13 15.81
C GLU A 28 -29.72 7.82 15.80
N ALA A 29 -30.11 6.87 14.95
CA ALA A 29 -29.38 5.62 14.75
C ALA A 29 -27.93 5.88 14.27
N LEU A 30 -27.76 6.82 13.32
CA LEU A 30 -26.46 7.20 12.78
C LEU A 30 -25.56 7.81 13.87
N LYS A 31 -26.08 8.76 14.65
CA LYS A 31 -25.34 9.35 15.79
C LYS A 31 -24.94 8.30 16.82
N ALA A 32 -25.82 7.34 17.10
CA ALA A 32 -25.55 6.28 18.08
C ALA A 32 -24.43 5.34 17.61
N VAL A 33 -24.43 4.93 16.33
CA VAL A 33 -23.36 4.06 15.79
C VAL A 33 -22.05 4.82 15.62
N GLU A 34 -22.08 6.12 15.29
CA GLU A 34 -20.89 6.97 15.24
C GLU A 34 -20.20 7.07 16.59
N GLY A 35 -20.96 7.25 17.67
CA GLY A 35 -20.40 7.21 19.01
C GLY A 35 -19.76 5.86 19.39
N VAL A 36 -20.23 4.74 18.83
CA VAL A 36 -19.57 3.43 19.01
C VAL A 36 -18.26 3.37 18.22
N LEU A 37 -18.26 3.85 16.97
CA LEU A 37 -17.07 3.89 16.12
C LEU A 37 -15.98 4.78 16.72
N GLU A 38 -16.32 5.95 17.26
CA GLU A 38 -15.38 6.87 17.91
C GLU A 38 -14.73 6.24 19.14
N ILE A 39 -15.53 5.72 20.07
CA ILE A 39 -15.01 5.06 21.29
C ILE A 39 -14.11 3.87 20.92
N THR A 40 -14.52 3.08 19.92
CA THR A 40 -13.73 1.93 19.49
C THR A 40 -12.45 2.40 18.81
N TRP A 41 -12.50 3.44 17.97
CA TRP A 41 -11.32 4.05 17.35
C TRP A 41 -10.32 4.53 18.39
N GLU A 42 -10.76 5.22 19.45
CA GLU A 42 -9.88 5.64 20.55
C GLU A 42 -9.17 4.44 21.16
N GLU A 43 -9.91 3.36 21.47
CA GLU A 43 -9.36 2.13 22.03
C GLU A 43 -8.31 1.49 21.10
N LEU A 44 -8.59 1.42 19.79
CA LEU A 44 -7.66 0.91 18.78
C LEU A 44 -6.37 1.75 18.68
N ASN A 45 -6.44 3.04 19.01
CA ASN A 45 -5.30 3.95 18.97
C ASN A 45 -4.63 4.15 20.34
N THR A 46 -4.96 3.31 21.34
CA THR A 46 -4.24 3.29 22.62
C THR A 46 -3.07 2.31 22.60
N GLY A 47 -1.89 2.79 22.21
CA GLY A 47 -0.64 2.03 22.24
C GLY A 47 -0.24 1.45 20.88
N HIS A 48 0.52 0.35 20.90
CA HIS A 48 1.12 -0.20 19.68
C HIS A 48 0.13 -1.08 18.91
N TRP A 49 0.00 -0.87 17.59
CA TRP A 49 -0.97 -1.57 16.73
C TRP A 49 -0.92 -3.09 16.84
N SER A 50 0.27 -3.68 16.85
CA SER A 50 0.43 -5.15 16.98
C SER A 50 -0.08 -5.75 18.30
N LYS A 51 -0.35 -4.91 19.31
CA LYS A 51 -0.89 -5.33 20.61
C LYS A 51 -2.39 -5.08 20.73
N VAL A 52 -3.01 -4.51 19.71
CA VAL A 52 -4.45 -4.21 19.71
C VAL A 52 -5.22 -5.53 19.75
N PRO A 53 -6.09 -5.76 20.76
CA PRO A 53 -6.83 -6.99 20.87
C PRO A 53 -7.82 -7.18 19.71
N LEU A 54 -8.18 -8.44 19.43
CA LEU A 54 -9.10 -8.77 18.33
C LEU A 54 -10.52 -8.23 18.58
N ALA A 55 -11.01 -8.25 19.82
CA ALA A 55 -12.40 -7.94 20.13
C ALA A 55 -12.80 -6.48 19.80
N PRO A 56 -12.00 -5.44 20.13
CA PRO A 56 -12.25 -4.07 19.67
C PRO A 56 -12.26 -3.93 18.14
N ARG A 57 -11.38 -4.64 17.42
CA ARG A 57 -11.36 -4.62 15.95
C ARG A 57 -12.62 -5.25 15.35
N GLN A 58 -13.10 -6.34 15.94
CA GLN A 58 -14.37 -6.96 15.55
C GLN A 58 -15.57 -6.04 15.86
N LEU A 59 -15.57 -5.35 17.00
CA LEU A 59 -16.60 -4.36 17.34
C LEU A 59 -16.63 -3.22 16.33
N TYR A 60 -15.46 -2.70 15.94
CA TYR A 60 -15.35 -1.65 14.92
C TYR A 60 -15.98 -2.10 13.60
N THR A 61 -15.68 -3.33 13.18
CA THR A 61 -16.25 -3.95 11.97
C THR A 61 -17.76 -4.07 12.04
N ALA A 62 -18.30 -4.56 13.16
CA ALA A 62 -19.74 -4.68 13.36
C ALA A 62 -20.44 -3.31 13.33
N ALA A 63 -19.86 -2.30 13.99
CA ALA A 63 -20.39 -0.94 13.97
C ALA A 63 -20.32 -0.31 12.56
N ALA A 64 -19.26 -0.56 11.81
CA ALA A 64 -19.11 -0.10 10.43
C ALA A 64 -20.21 -0.72 9.53
N ILE A 65 -20.47 -2.02 9.64
CA ILE A 65 -21.56 -2.69 8.90
C ILE A 65 -22.92 -2.05 9.22
N ILE A 66 -23.21 -1.77 10.49
CA ILE A 66 -24.47 -1.12 10.90
C ILE A 66 -24.58 0.29 10.33
N LYS A 67 -23.49 1.08 10.38
CA LYS A 67 -23.47 2.42 9.80
C LYS A 67 -23.72 2.38 8.29
N ILE A 68 -23.11 1.44 7.58
CA ILE A 68 -23.34 1.24 6.13
C ILE A 68 -24.82 0.89 5.85
N ASP A 69 -25.41 -0.04 6.60
CA ASP A 69 -26.84 -0.40 6.45
C ASP A 69 -27.77 0.81 6.67
N ILE A 70 -27.51 1.62 7.71
CA ILE A 70 -28.27 2.84 7.98
C ILE A 70 -28.16 3.82 6.79
N LEU A 71 -26.94 4.08 6.30
CA LEU A 71 -26.69 5.00 5.18
C LEU A 71 -27.38 4.51 3.89
N LEU A 72 -27.33 3.21 3.60
CA LEU A 72 -27.97 2.62 2.42
C LEU A 72 -29.51 2.67 2.51
N ARG A 73 -30.09 2.49 3.71
CA ARG A 73 -31.54 2.69 3.91
C ARG A 73 -31.94 4.15 3.74
N SER A 74 -31.15 5.10 4.26
CA SER A 74 -31.39 6.53 4.02
C SER A 74 -31.33 6.86 2.53
N TYR A 75 -30.38 6.28 1.78
CA TYR A 75 -30.29 6.41 0.33
C TYR A 75 -31.55 5.89 -0.38
N GLN A 76 -32.04 4.70 0.00
CA GLN A 76 -33.25 4.09 -0.59
C GLN A 76 -34.51 4.91 -0.35
N GLN A 77 -34.61 5.57 0.80
CA GLN A 77 -35.75 6.44 1.14
C GLN A 77 -35.63 7.86 0.59
N GLY A 78 -34.52 8.21 -0.07
CA GLY A 78 -34.28 9.56 -0.58
C GLY A 78 -34.04 10.59 0.52
N CYS A 79 -33.59 10.17 1.70
CA CYS A 79 -33.31 11.04 2.84
C CYS A 79 -31.83 11.47 2.82
N GLY A 80 -31.54 12.63 2.24
CA GLY A 80 -30.19 13.21 2.17
C GLY A 80 -29.60 13.21 0.76
N ASP A 81 -28.38 13.75 0.60
CA ASP A 81 -27.68 13.73 -0.68
C ASP A 81 -27.18 12.32 -1.01
N LYS A 82 -27.53 11.83 -2.20
CA LYS A 82 -27.23 10.45 -2.62
C LYS A 82 -25.74 10.18 -2.74
N THR A 83 -24.97 11.16 -3.22
CA THR A 83 -23.54 11.03 -3.42
C THR A 83 -22.82 11.04 -2.08
N GLU A 84 -23.15 11.98 -1.19
CA GLU A 84 -22.59 12.07 0.16
C GLU A 84 -22.85 10.80 0.98
N LEU A 85 -24.07 10.23 0.90
CA LEU A 85 -24.41 8.98 1.59
C LEU A 85 -23.55 7.80 1.11
N LEU A 86 -23.36 7.66 -0.20
CA LEU A 86 -22.53 6.59 -0.77
C LEU A 86 -21.05 6.80 -0.46
N GLN A 87 -20.55 8.04 -0.52
CA GLN A 87 -19.17 8.36 -0.13
C GLN A 87 -18.93 8.07 1.36
N SER A 88 -19.89 8.40 2.22
CA SER A 88 -19.83 8.08 3.65
C SER A 88 -19.85 6.58 3.91
N ALA A 89 -20.68 5.82 3.18
CA ALA A 89 -20.71 4.37 3.26
C ALA A 89 -19.39 3.75 2.78
N MET A 90 -18.84 4.25 1.67
CA MET A 90 -17.56 3.81 1.09
C MET A 90 -16.40 4.03 2.07
N LYS A 91 -16.28 5.25 2.62
CA LYS A 91 -15.30 5.57 3.64
C LYS A 91 -15.44 4.69 4.88
N THR A 92 -16.68 4.44 5.32
CA THR A 92 -16.96 3.54 6.45
C THR A 92 -16.51 2.11 6.17
N ALA A 93 -16.72 1.61 4.94
CA ALA A 93 -16.29 0.28 4.54
C ALA A 93 -14.76 0.15 4.55
N ASP A 94 -14.04 1.12 3.98
CA ASP A 94 -12.58 1.10 3.98
C ASP A 94 -11.99 1.24 5.38
N LEU A 95 -12.54 2.11 6.23
CA LEU A 95 -12.12 2.16 7.64
C LEU A 95 -12.40 0.84 8.36
N GLY A 96 -13.49 0.16 8.03
CA GLY A 96 -13.78 -1.20 8.51
C GLY A 96 -12.74 -2.23 8.05
N ILE A 97 -12.19 -2.11 6.84
CA ILE A 97 -11.11 -2.96 6.33
C ILE A 97 -9.79 -2.62 7.04
N LEU A 98 -9.43 -1.34 7.12
CA LEU A 98 -8.16 -0.87 7.65
C LEU A 98 -8.04 -1.08 9.17
N LEU A 99 -9.10 -0.79 9.92
CA LEU A 99 -9.08 -0.76 11.38
C LEU A 99 -9.75 -1.99 12.02
N GLY A 100 -10.62 -2.65 11.27
CA GLY A 100 -11.43 -3.77 11.76
C GLY A 100 -10.71 -5.11 11.73
N ALA A 101 -11.50 -6.17 11.94
CA ALA A 101 -11.09 -7.56 11.83
C ALA A 101 -12.32 -8.42 11.47
N PRO A 102 -12.13 -9.56 10.77
CA PRO A 102 -13.23 -10.42 10.36
C PRO A 102 -14.15 -10.85 11.52
N LEU A 103 -15.46 -10.85 11.26
CA LEU A 103 -16.46 -11.41 12.16
C LEU A 103 -16.51 -12.93 11.97
N SER A 104 -16.73 -13.69 13.04
CA SER A 104 -16.67 -15.17 13.07
C SER A 104 -17.70 -15.90 12.18
N SER A 105 -18.56 -15.16 11.49
CA SER A 105 -19.59 -15.64 10.57
C SER A 105 -19.28 -15.12 9.16
N GLY A 106 -18.73 -15.96 8.29
CA GLY A 106 -18.13 -15.63 6.99
C GLY A 106 -19.04 -15.09 5.88
N ASP A 107 -20.14 -14.40 6.20
CA ASP A 107 -21.17 -14.04 5.21
C ASP A 107 -21.11 -12.59 4.71
N CYS A 108 -20.36 -11.70 5.36
CA CYS A 108 -20.24 -10.29 4.93
C CYS A 108 -18.77 -9.90 4.78
N SER A 109 -18.22 -10.09 3.58
CA SER A 109 -16.90 -9.57 3.26
C SER A 109 -16.98 -8.04 3.07
N MET A 110 -16.36 -7.28 3.98
CA MET A 110 -16.30 -5.82 3.89
C MET A 110 -15.66 -5.36 2.57
N THR A 111 -14.70 -6.11 2.03
CA THR A 111 -14.07 -5.83 0.73
C THR A 111 -15.07 -5.95 -0.42
N ARG A 112 -16.00 -6.92 -0.35
CA ARG A 112 -17.09 -7.04 -1.34
C ARG A 112 -18.09 -5.88 -1.25
N VAL A 113 -18.43 -5.44 -0.03
CA VAL A 113 -19.28 -4.26 0.18
C VAL A 113 -18.62 -3.01 -0.40
N ALA A 114 -17.33 -2.83 -0.12
CA ALA A 114 -16.52 -1.74 -0.66
C ALA A 114 -16.45 -1.75 -2.19
N GLY A 115 -16.28 -2.91 -2.84
CA GLY A 115 -16.29 -3.02 -4.31
C GLY A 115 -17.63 -2.61 -4.93
N LEU A 116 -18.75 -3.05 -4.35
CA LEU A 116 -20.09 -2.65 -4.81
C LEU A 116 -20.34 -1.13 -4.66
N LEU A 117 -19.91 -0.55 -3.55
CA LEU A 117 -20.01 0.90 -3.31
C LEU A 117 -19.13 1.70 -4.27
N SER A 118 -17.89 1.25 -4.50
CA SER A 118 -16.97 1.87 -5.46
C SER A 118 -17.56 1.86 -6.88
N HIS A 119 -18.13 0.73 -7.30
CA HIS A 119 -18.81 0.62 -8.59
C HIS A 119 -20.01 1.57 -8.70
N ALA A 120 -20.85 1.66 -7.67
CA ALA A 120 -21.99 2.58 -7.64
C ALA A 120 -21.56 4.05 -7.75
N LEU A 121 -20.50 4.44 -7.03
CA LEU A 121 -19.92 5.79 -7.12
C LEU A 121 -19.35 6.09 -8.51
N SER A 122 -18.64 5.13 -9.10
CA SER A 122 -18.10 5.24 -10.47
C SER A 122 -19.21 5.50 -11.50
N MET A 123 -20.35 4.81 -11.39
CA MET A 123 -21.50 5.01 -12.27
C MET A 123 -22.10 6.42 -12.12
N LEU A 124 -22.18 6.96 -10.90
CA LEU A 124 -22.68 8.32 -10.68
C LEU A 124 -21.78 9.39 -11.32
N SER A 125 -20.46 9.24 -11.18
CA SER A 125 -19.49 10.17 -11.80
C SER A 125 -19.57 10.14 -13.33
N SER A 126 -19.75 8.95 -13.93
CA SER A 126 -19.86 8.82 -15.39
C SER A 126 -21.10 9.50 -15.98
N VAL A 127 -22.20 9.57 -15.22
CA VAL A 127 -23.43 10.29 -15.63
C VAL A 127 -23.22 11.81 -15.57
N SER A 128 -22.44 12.32 -14.61
CA SER A 128 -22.10 13.74 -14.54
C SER A 128 -21.09 14.18 -15.63
N GLU A 129 -20.14 13.32 -16.01
CA GLU A 129 -19.14 13.62 -17.04
C GLU A 129 -19.72 13.64 -18.47
N GLN A 130 -20.80 12.88 -18.73
CA GLN A 130 -21.51 12.92 -20.02
C GLN A 130 -22.18 14.27 -20.33
N GLN A 131 -22.27 15.20 -19.36
CA GLN A 131 -22.75 16.57 -19.58
C GLN A 131 -21.62 17.60 -19.79
N GLN A 132 -20.35 17.21 -19.68
CA GLN A 132 -19.19 18.09 -19.84
C GLN A 132 -18.04 17.37 -20.57
N ALA A 133 -18.15 17.18 -21.89
CA ALA A 133 -17.04 16.68 -22.68
C ALA A 133 -16.92 17.41 -24.04
N VAL A 134 -16.19 18.52 -24.04
CA VAL A 134 -15.40 18.98 -25.22
C VAL A 134 -14.07 19.53 -24.68
N SER A 135 -13.02 18.73 -24.73
CA SER A 135 -11.65 19.12 -25.08
C SER A 135 -10.70 17.94 -24.90
N GLU A 136 -9.99 17.60 -25.96
CA GLU A 136 -8.91 16.61 -25.96
C GLU A 136 -7.65 17.21 -25.31
N PRO A 137 -6.89 16.46 -24.49
CA PRO A 137 -5.51 16.79 -24.23
C PRO A 137 -4.60 16.05 -25.22
N SER A 138 -3.76 16.82 -25.89
CA SER A 138 -2.64 16.36 -26.70
C SER A 138 -1.62 15.59 -25.85
N SER A 139 -1.35 14.34 -26.23
CA SER A 139 -0.26 13.53 -25.69
C SER A 139 1.05 13.88 -26.39
N ASN A 140 1.96 14.55 -25.68
CA ASN A 140 3.38 14.55 -26.01
C ASN A 140 4.16 14.38 -24.70
N THR A 141 4.52 13.15 -24.39
CA THR A 141 5.53 12.84 -23.38
C THR A 141 6.79 12.42 -24.11
N GLU A 142 7.72 13.36 -24.25
CA GLU A 142 9.07 13.07 -24.72
C GLU A 142 9.75 12.13 -23.71
N HIS A 143 10.13 10.94 -24.18
CA HIS A 143 11.09 10.09 -23.48
C HIS A 143 12.47 10.75 -23.53
N SER A 144 12.73 11.63 -22.57
CA SER A 144 14.09 12.10 -22.29
C SER A 144 14.90 10.93 -21.75
N SER A 145 15.86 10.46 -22.54
CA SER A 145 16.88 9.51 -22.11
C SER A 145 17.78 10.21 -21.08
N VAL A 146 17.44 10.09 -19.80
CA VAL A 146 18.25 10.61 -18.71
C VAL A 146 19.56 9.84 -18.65
N MET A 147 20.67 10.53 -18.87
CA MET A 147 22.01 9.99 -18.66
C MET A 147 22.17 9.57 -17.19
N VAL A 148 22.70 8.36 -16.99
CA VAL A 148 22.99 7.76 -15.69
C VAL A 148 24.00 8.64 -14.95
N HIS A 149 23.53 9.45 -14.01
CA HIS A 149 24.41 10.13 -13.08
C HIS A 149 24.79 9.15 -11.97
N ASN A 150 26.07 8.76 -11.94
CA ASN A 150 26.68 8.16 -10.76
C ASN A 150 26.40 9.05 -9.54
N ILE A 151 25.90 8.49 -8.44
CA ILE A 151 25.80 9.24 -7.18
C ILE A 151 27.22 9.54 -6.72
N PRO A 152 27.60 10.81 -6.50
CA PRO A 152 28.93 11.16 -6.00
C PRO A 152 29.23 10.41 -4.70
N GLY A 153 30.29 9.59 -4.68
CA GLY A 153 30.75 8.90 -3.47
C GLY A 153 30.32 7.43 -3.33
N ILE A 154 29.39 6.94 -4.15
CA ILE A 154 29.00 5.51 -4.12
C ILE A 154 29.85 4.72 -5.12
N LYS A 155 30.60 3.74 -4.63
CA LYS A 155 31.24 2.71 -5.47
C LYS A 155 30.19 1.64 -5.77
N GLY A 156 29.46 1.82 -6.88
CA GLY A 156 28.39 0.93 -7.31
C GLY A 156 28.86 -0.11 -8.33
N GLN A 157 28.51 -1.39 -8.15
CA GLN A 157 28.55 -2.37 -9.23
C GLN A 157 27.15 -2.62 -9.78
N MET A 158 27.01 -2.71 -11.10
CA MET A 158 25.71 -2.97 -11.72
C MET A 158 25.23 -4.38 -11.40
N LEU A 159 23.96 -4.49 -11.02
CA LEU A 159 23.33 -5.77 -10.77
C LEU A 159 23.18 -6.58 -12.06
N ASN A 160 23.48 -7.89 -11.98
CA ASN A 160 23.27 -8.81 -13.08
C ASN A 160 21.80 -8.85 -13.52
N THR A 161 21.59 -8.85 -14.84
CA THR A 161 20.27 -8.93 -15.46
C THR A 161 20.06 -10.30 -16.07
N LEU A 162 18.92 -10.93 -15.76
CA LEU A 162 18.49 -12.21 -16.29
C LEU A 162 17.20 -12.01 -17.09
N GLU A 163 17.14 -12.58 -18.28
CA GLU A 163 15.91 -12.63 -19.06
C GLU A 163 15.21 -13.96 -18.82
N LYS A 164 14.01 -13.91 -18.21
CA LYS A 164 13.15 -15.07 -17.94
C LYS A 164 13.93 -16.33 -17.50
N PRO A 165 14.73 -16.27 -16.42
CA PRO A 165 15.49 -17.44 -15.98
C PRO A 165 14.55 -18.60 -15.67
N SER A 166 14.98 -19.84 -15.92
CA SER A 166 14.21 -21.00 -15.47
C SER A 166 14.11 -21.01 -13.95
N LEU A 167 13.04 -21.60 -13.40
CA LEU A 167 12.86 -21.73 -11.95
C LEU A 167 14.07 -22.42 -11.29
N GLU A 168 14.60 -23.47 -11.92
CA GLU A 168 15.81 -24.18 -11.47
C GLU A 168 17.05 -23.27 -11.50
N GLY A 169 17.25 -22.51 -12.59
CA GLY A 169 18.38 -21.60 -12.72
C GLY A 169 18.32 -20.46 -11.70
N PHE A 170 17.14 -19.86 -11.51
CA PHE A 170 16.91 -18.85 -10.48
C PHE A 170 17.14 -19.42 -9.08
N ARG A 171 16.66 -20.64 -8.81
CA ARG A 171 16.87 -21.32 -7.52
C ARG A 171 18.36 -21.52 -7.22
N ALA A 172 19.09 -22.08 -8.17
CA ALA A 172 20.49 -22.46 -8.00
C ALA A 172 21.41 -21.24 -7.90
N ALA A 173 21.16 -20.18 -8.68
CA ALA A 173 22.06 -19.03 -8.77
C ALA A 173 21.69 -17.87 -7.82
N HIS A 174 20.42 -17.74 -7.42
CA HIS A 174 19.93 -16.56 -6.71
C HIS A 174 19.17 -16.87 -5.43
N PHE A 175 18.08 -17.64 -5.51
CA PHE A 175 17.24 -17.92 -4.34
C PHE A 175 18.00 -18.69 -3.24
N GLY A 176 18.67 -19.79 -3.61
CA GLY A 176 19.44 -20.61 -2.66
C GLY A 176 20.64 -19.85 -2.09
N PRO A 177 21.53 -19.27 -2.92
CA PRO A 177 22.70 -18.52 -2.46
C PRO A 177 22.41 -17.14 -1.86
N ARG A 178 21.16 -16.66 -1.89
CA ARG A 178 20.76 -15.31 -1.43
C ARG A 178 21.46 -14.17 -2.18
N VAL A 179 21.43 -14.23 -3.51
CA VAL A 179 22.04 -13.21 -4.37
C VAL A 179 20.95 -12.44 -5.13
N PRO A 180 20.90 -11.10 -5.05
CA PRO A 180 19.93 -10.30 -5.78
C PRO A 180 20.04 -10.51 -7.30
N ALA A 181 18.95 -10.29 -8.01
CA ALA A 181 18.92 -10.36 -9.47
C ALA A 181 17.90 -9.37 -10.05
N LYS A 182 18.26 -8.72 -11.16
CA LYS A 182 17.29 -8.03 -11.99
C LYS A 182 16.71 -9.03 -13.00
N LEU A 183 15.40 -9.16 -13.04
CA LEU A 183 14.67 -10.09 -13.89
C LEU A 183 13.90 -9.32 -14.96
N THR A 184 14.01 -9.74 -16.21
CA THR A 184 13.34 -9.09 -17.35
C THR A 184 12.44 -10.08 -18.07
N GLY A 185 11.36 -9.56 -18.68
CA GLY A 185 10.40 -10.35 -19.45
C GLY A 185 9.43 -11.20 -18.62
N CYS A 186 9.62 -11.32 -17.30
CA CYS A 186 8.77 -12.19 -16.45
C CYS A 186 7.32 -11.69 -16.32
N ILE A 187 7.09 -10.39 -16.37
CA ILE A 187 5.76 -9.78 -16.15
C ILE A 187 5.17 -9.14 -17.41
N SER A 188 5.74 -9.42 -18.59
CA SER A 188 5.32 -8.78 -19.86
C SER A 188 3.86 -9.05 -20.24
N HIS A 189 3.22 -10.04 -19.61
CA HIS A 189 1.84 -10.45 -19.84
C HIS A 189 0.84 -9.77 -18.89
N TRP A 190 1.29 -8.99 -17.91
CA TRP A 190 0.40 -8.33 -16.95
C TRP A 190 -0.43 -7.23 -17.62
N PRO A 191 -1.77 -7.25 -17.49
CA PRO A 191 -2.63 -6.14 -17.92
C PRO A 191 -2.22 -4.78 -17.31
N ALA A 192 -1.74 -4.79 -16.06
CA ALA A 192 -1.34 -3.59 -15.32
C ALA A 192 -0.31 -2.72 -16.07
N LEU A 193 0.59 -3.32 -16.87
CA LEU A 193 1.61 -2.58 -17.64
C LEU A 193 1.01 -1.61 -18.67
N HIS A 194 -0.23 -1.86 -19.08
CA HIS A 194 -0.98 -1.01 -19.99
C HIS A 194 -2.04 -0.19 -19.25
N LEU A 195 -2.82 -0.83 -18.38
CA LEU A 195 -3.97 -0.20 -17.72
C LEU A 195 -3.56 0.89 -16.71
N TRP A 196 -2.52 0.65 -15.90
CA TRP A 196 -2.18 1.57 -14.80
C TRP A 196 -1.43 2.83 -15.25
N ARG A 197 -1.03 2.89 -16.54
CA ARG A 197 -0.52 4.13 -17.14
C ARG A 197 -1.62 5.17 -17.33
N ASP A 198 -2.88 4.73 -17.44
CA ASP A 198 -4.03 5.62 -17.50
C ASP A 198 -4.47 5.97 -16.07
N ILE A 199 -4.22 7.22 -15.67
CA ILE A 199 -4.65 7.72 -14.36
C ILE A 199 -6.18 7.65 -14.23
N ASN A 200 -6.94 7.80 -15.31
CA ASN A 200 -8.40 7.69 -15.25
C ASN A 200 -8.85 6.27 -14.94
N TYR A 201 -8.14 5.26 -15.43
CA TYR A 201 -8.37 3.87 -15.02
C TYR A 201 -8.19 3.70 -13.52
N LEU A 202 -7.08 4.19 -12.96
CA LEU A 202 -6.82 4.11 -11.51
C LEU A 202 -7.87 4.86 -10.70
N LYS A 203 -8.27 6.07 -11.12
CA LYS A 203 -9.36 6.83 -10.47
C LYS A 203 -10.70 6.10 -10.58
N LYS A 204 -10.99 5.45 -11.70
CA LYS A 204 -12.23 4.70 -11.90
C LYS A 204 -12.32 3.47 -10.99
N VAL A 205 -11.23 2.70 -10.89
CA VAL A 205 -11.21 1.43 -10.14
C VAL A 205 -11.03 1.65 -8.65
N ALA A 206 -10.07 2.49 -8.27
CA ALA A 206 -9.65 2.66 -6.89
C ALA A 206 -9.90 4.07 -6.33
N GLY A 207 -10.34 5.04 -7.14
CA GLY A 207 -10.39 6.46 -6.75
C GLY A 207 -11.19 6.75 -5.48
N ALA A 208 -12.30 6.04 -5.26
CA ALA A 208 -13.14 6.21 -4.07
C ALA A 208 -12.57 5.52 -2.81
N ARG A 209 -11.49 4.75 -2.95
CA ARG A 209 -10.92 3.93 -1.87
C ARG A 209 -10.05 4.78 -0.96
N THR A 210 -10.26 4.69 0.35
CA THR A 210 -9.45 5.38 1.37
C THR A 210 -8.20 4.57 1.66
N VAL A 211 -7.03 5.21 1.54
CA VAL A 211 -5.71 4.60 1.68
C VAL A 211 -4.81 5.43 2.62
N PRO A 212 -3.84 4.79 3.30
CA PRO A 212 -2.82 5.50 4.06
C PRO A 212 -1.75 6.08 3.12
N ILE A 213 -1.50 7.38 3.24
CA ILE A 213 -0.47 8.09 2.49
C ILE A 213 0.56 8.65 3.47
N GLU A 214 1.82 8.30 3.27
CA GLU A 214 2.95 8.94 3.93
C GLU A 214 3.18 10.33 3.33
N LEU A 215 3.37 11.34 4.17
CA LEU A 215 3.58 12.73 3.78
C LEU A 215 4.93 13.21 4.33
N GLY A 216 5.76 13.78 3.46
CA GLY A 216 7.07 14.32 3.82
C GLY A 216 8.21 13.69 3.03
N VAL A 217 9.44 13.79 3.56
CA VAL A 217 10.64 13.30 2.86
C VAL A 217 10.72 11.78 2.88
N HIS A 218 10.70 11.18 4.08
CA HIS A 218 10.70 9.73 4.33
C HIS A 218 10.41 9.42 5.79
N TYR A 219 10.09 8.16 6.13
CA TYR A 219 9.64 7.74 7.48
C TYR A 219 10.62 7.97 8.63
N VAL A 220 11.93 8.16 8.38
CA VAL A 220 12.89 8.54 9.43
C VAL A 220 13.07 10.06 9.60
N HIS A 221 12.41 10.89 8.78
CA HIS A 221 12.54 12.34 8.86
C HIS A 221 11.54 12.94 9.87
N PRO A 222 11.89 13.96 10.68
CA PRO A 222 10.98 14.55 11.68
C PRO A 222 9.69 15.15 11.11
N THR A 223 9.69 15.53 9.83
CA THR A 223 8.50 16.08 9.16
C THR A 223 7.58 15.01 8.59
N TRP A 224 7.90 13.73 8.77
CA TRP A 224 7.06 12.64 8.30
C TRP A 224 5.76 12.57 9.08
N SER A 225 4.68 12.34 8.36
CA SER A 225 3.38 12.05 8.93
C SER A 225 2.63 11.08 8.03
N GLN A 226 1.54 10.53 8.52
CA GLN A 226 0.64 9.69 7.73
C GLN A 226 -0.77 10.27 7.76
N LYS A 227 -1.45 10.26 6.62
CA LYS A 227 -2.83 10.72 6.49
C LYS A 227 -3.64 9.73 5.67
N LEU A 228 -4.86 9.47 6.13
CA LEU A 228 -5.86 8.77 5.32
C LEU A 228 -6.51 9.76 4.34
N MET A 229 -6.52 9.40 3.07
CA MET A 229 -7.24 10.10 2.01
C MET A 229 -7.67 9.11 0.94
N THR A 230 -8.56 9.52 0.05
CA THR A 230 -8.95 8.69 -1.08
C THR A 230 -7.83 8.61 -2.11
N VAL A 231 -7.80 7.54 -2.92
CA VAL A 231 -6.85 7.43 -4.04
C VAL A 231 -7.05 8.56 -5.04
N ALA A 232 -8.29 9.01 -5.28
CA ALA A 232 -8.56 10.15 -6.16
C ALA A 232 -7.94 11.45 -5.61
N GLU A 233 -8.15 11.76 -4.32
CA GLU A 233 -7.52 12.91 -3.67
C GLU A 233 -5.99 12.82 -3.70
N PHE A 234 -5.44 11.63 -3.46
CA PHE A 234 -4.00 11.39 -3.52
C PHE A 234 -3.43 11.66 -4.92
N ILE A 235 -4.07 11.11 -5.96
CA ILE A 235 -3.67 11.30 -7.36
C ILE A 235 -3.69 12.78 -7.71
N GLU A 236 -4.78 13.47 -7.38
CA GLU A 236 -4.92 14.89 -7.68
C GLU A 236 -3.86 15.69 -6.94
N ALA A 237 -3.73 15.52 -5.62
CA ALA A 237 -2.85 16.36 -4.81
C ALA A 237 -1.34 16.10 -4.99
N HIS A 238 -0.93 14.87 -5.35
CA HIS A 238 0.48 14.46 -5.28
C HIS A 238 1.03 13.85 -6.57
N ILE A 239 0.21 13.39 -7.51
CA ILE A 239 0.68 12.71 -8.73
C ILE A 239 0.56 13.61 -9.96
N VAL A 240 -0.58 14.27 -10.12
CA VAL A 240 -0.81 15.20 -11.23
C VAL A 240 0.01 16.47 -11.02
N PRO A 241 0.71 17.00 -12.04
CA PRO A 241 1.46 18.24 -11.92
C PRO A 241 0.56 19.38 -11.43
N GLN A 242 0.92 19.98 -10.30
CA GLN A 242 0.17 21.09 -9.71
C GLN A 242 0.66 22.43 -10.24
N THR A 243 -0.27 23.32 -10.60
CA THR A 243 0.01 24.74 -10.86
C THR A 243 -0.26 25.54 -9.58
N GLY A 244 0.68 25.53 -8.62
CA GLY A 244 0.46 26.16 -7.33
C GLY A 244 1.59 25.95 -6.32
N GLU A 245 1.29 26.21 -5.04
CA GLU A 245 2.21 25.97 -3.93
C GLU A 245 2.62 24.49 -3.86
N ALA A 246 3.90 24.25 -3.58
CA ALA A 246 4.43 22.90 -3.50
C ALA A 246 3.80 22.13 -2.33
N THR A 247 3.04 21.09 -2.63
CA THR A 247 2.58 20.13 -1.63
C THR A 247 3.73 19.23 -1.18
N PRO A 248 3.73 18.74 0.07
CA PRO A 248 4.66 17.70 0.49
C PRO A 248 4.56 16.47 -0.43
N ILE A 249 5.66 15.76 -0.60
CA ILE A 249 5.65 14.47 -1.30
C ILE A 249 4.70 13.53 -0.56
N GLY A 250 3.75 12.97 -1.31
CA GLY A 250 2.83 11.93 -0.84
C GLY A 250 3.23 10.58 -1.40
N TYR A 251 3.30 9.55 -0.55
CA TYR A 251 3.67 8.20 -0.96
C TYR A 251 2.70 7.16 -0.37
N LEU A 252 1.99 6.44 -1.22
CA LEU A 252 1.33 5.20 -0.85
C LEU A 252 2.40 4.12 -0.79
N ALA A 253 2.90 3.86 0.41
CA ALA A 253 4.00 2.94 0.66
C ALA A 253 3.50 1.71 1.43
N GLN A 254 4.01 0.53 1.06
CA GLN A 254 3.82 -0.73 1.78
C GLN A 254 2.36 -1.01 2.19
N HIS A 255 1.43 -0.80 1.25
CA HIS A 255 0.01 -0.99 1.53
C HIS A 255 -0.53 -2.25 0.82
N PRO A 256 -1.23 -3.17 1.50
CA PRO A 256 -1.88 -4.34 0.88
C PRO A 256 -3.11 -3.93 0.07
N LEU A 257 -2.89 -3.09 -0.94
CA LEU A 257 -3.93 -2.45 -1.75
C LEU A 257 -4.78 -3.48 -2.50
N PHE A 258 -4.20 -4.63 -2.86
CA PHE A 258 -4.86 -5.65 -3.67
C PHE A 258 -5.87 -6.48 -2.88
N GLU A 259 -5.65 -6.65 -1.57
CA GLU A 259 -6.66 -7.20 -0.66
C GLU A 259 -7.82 -6.22 -0.48
N GLN A 260 -7.50 -4.92 -0.36
CA GLN A 260 -8.50 -3.87 -0.24
C GLN A 260 -9.30 -3.72 -1.55
N VAL A 261 -8.63 -3.72 -2.71
CA VAL A 261 -9.17 -3.46 -4.05
C VAL A 261 -8.94 -4.67 -4.96
N PRO A 262 -9.75 -5.74 -4.85
CA PRO A 262 -9.58 -6.95 -5.64
C PRO A 262 -9.64 -6.73 -7.16
N GLU A 263 -10.29 -5.66 -7.62
CA GLU A 263 -10.32 -5.27 -9.03
C GLU A 263 -8.94 -4.91 -9.59
N LEU A 264 -8.02 -4.40 -8.76
CA LEU A 264 -6.62 -4.19 -9.18
C LEU A 264 -5.82 -5.49 -9.14
N MET A 265 -6.20 -6.45 -8.30
CA MET A 265 -5.54 -7.76 -8.22
C MET A 265 -5.70 -8.52 -9.55
N SER A 266 -6.81 -8.34 -10.28
CA SER A 266 -6.98 -8.98 -11.60
C SER A 266 -6.05 -8.46 -12.70
N ASP A 267 -5.32 -7.38 -12.46
CA ASP A 267 -4.38 -6.80 -13.43
C ASP A 267 -2.94 -7.34 -13.28
N ILE A 268 -2.68 -8.10 -12.22
CA ILE A 268 -1.37 -8.65 -11.87
C ILE A 268 -1.47 -10.16 -11.62
N PHE A 269 -0.32 -10.82 -11.63
CA PHE A 269 -0.22 -12.25 -11.30
C PHE A 269 0.95 -12.45 -10.36
N GLU A 270 0.79 -13.32 -9.37
CA GLU A 270 1.91 -13.72 -8.53
C GLU A 270 3.03 -14.36 -9.38
N PRO A 271 4.28 -13.86 -9.32
CA PRO A 271 5.38 -14.44 -10.10
C PRO A 271 5.63 -15.90 -9.72
N GLU A 272 5.87 -16.77 -10.70
CA GLU A 272 6.08 -18.21 -10.50
C GLU A 272 7.21 -18.53 -9.51
N TYR A 273 8.21 -17.66 -9.38
CA TYR A 273 9.33 -17.83 -8.44
C TYR A 273 8.91 -17.79 -6.97
N CYS A 274 7.75 -17.22 -6.64
CA CYS A 274 7.19 -17.22 -5.28
C CYS A 274 6.79 -18.62 -4.79
N CYS A 275 6.74 -19.62 -5.69
CA CYS A 275 6.54 -21.02 -5.29
C CYS A 275 7.77 -21.66 -4.63
N LEU A 276 8.93 -21.00 -4.64
CA LEU A 276 10.14 -21.47 -3.94
C LEU A 276 10.04 -21.14 -2.46
N SER A 277 10.40 -22.09 -1.60
CA SER A 277 10.43 -21.87 -0.15
C SER A 277 11.76 -22.29 0.46
N ASP A 278 12.10 -21.64 1.56
CA ASP A 278 13.20 -22.04 2.45
C ASP A 278 12.91 -23.33 3.22
N ASP A 279 11.63 -23.61 3.50
CA ASP A 279 11.22 -24.85 4.18
C ASP A 279 10.89 -25.94 3.16
N LEU A 280 11.78 -26.92 3.06
CA LEU A 280 11.63 -28.09 2.18
C LEU A 280 11.14 -29.34 2.94
N GLY A 281 10.73 -29.18 4.21
CA GLY A 281 10.24 -30.27 5.03
C GLY A 281 8.90 -30.83 4.57
N GLU A 282 8.70 -32.15 4.76
CA GLU A 282 7.38 -32.74 4.60
C GLU A 282 6.40 -32.12 5.62
N GLY A 283 5.34 -31.47 5.11
CA GLY A 283 4.36 -30.78 5.95
C GLY A 283 4.68 -29.31 6.26
N ALA A 284 5.68 -28.71 5.59
CA ALA A 284 5.92 -27.28 5.64
C ALA A 284 4.64 -26.50 5.28
N VAL A 285 4.23 -25.59 6.16
CA VAL A 285 3.11 -24.69 5.92
C VAL A 285 3.65 -23.51 5.12
N THR A 286 3.25 -23.40 3.85
CA THR A 286 3.53 -22.22 3.05
C THR A 286 2.66 -21.07 3.54
N GLU A 287 3.28 -20.00 4.03
CA GLU A 287 2.57 -18.74 4.25
C GLU A 287 2.08 -18.18 2.91
N GLU A 288 0.95 -17.48 2.93
CA GLU A 288 0.50 -16.72 1.75
C GLU A 288 1.49 -15.57 1.47
N THR A 289 1.70 -15.30 0.19
CA THR A 289 2.57 -14.21 -0.25
C THR A 289 1.94 -12.86 0.10
N ASP A 290 2.67 -12.01 0.83
CA ASP A 290 2.20 -10.65 1.13
C ASP A 290 2.39 -9.77 -0.11
N ILE A 291 1.31 -9.19 -0.64
CA ILE A 291 1.35 -8.38 -1.86
C ILE A 291 1.08 -6.91 -1.53
N ASN A 292 2.10 -6.06 -1.71
CA ASN A 292 2.03 -4.65 -1.36
C ASN A 292 2.20 -3.73 -2.57
N ALA A 293 1.45 -2.62 -2.57
CA ALA A 293 1.54 -1.56 -3.56
C ALA A 293 2.48 -0.43 -3.09
N TRP A 294 3.19 0.16 -4.05
CA TRP A 294 4.07 1.30 -3.86
C TRP A 294 3.78 2.33 -4.96
N PHE A 295 3.03 3.39 -4.64
CA PHE A 295 2.58 4.38 -5.62
C PHE A 295 2.90 5.80 -5.16
N GLY A 296 3.66 6.55 -5.97
CA GLY A 296 4.04 7.92 -5.62
C GLY A 296 4.63 8.70 -6.79
N PRO A 297 4.83 10.01 -6.61
CA PRO A 297 5.46 10.85 -7.63
C PRO A 297 6.96 10.58 -7.73
N LYS A 298 7.59 11.25 -8.68
CA LYS A 298 9.05 11.34 -8.74
C LYS A 298 9.60 11.85 -7.40
N GLY A 299 10.69 11.24 -6.93
CA GLY A 299 11.44 11.70 -5.77
C GLY A 299 11.11 10.99 -4.46
N THR A 300 10.07 10.14 -4.40
CA THR A 300 9.80 9.32 -3.20
C THR A 300 10.99 8.46 -2.83
N VAL A 301 11.17 8.29 -1.51
CA VAL A 301 12.30 7.57 -0.91
C VAL A 301 11.79 6.51 0.05
N SER A 302 12.33 5.31 -0.09
CA SER A 302 12.41 4.36 1.01
C SER A 302 13.85 4.37 1.51
N PRO A 303 14.11 4.91 2.73
CA PRO A 303 15.41 4.91 3.38
C PRO A 303 16.10 3.55 3.34
N LEU A 304 17.41 3.52 3.58
CA LEU A 304 18.16 2.29 3.54
C LEU A 304 17.72 1.35 4.68
N HIS A 305 17.12 0.21 4.34
CA HIS A 305 16.61 -0.77 5.31
C HIS A 305 16.72 -2.20 4.78
N TYR A 306 16.43 -3.20 5.60
CA TYR A 306 16.27 -4.58 5.13
C TYR A 306 14.95 -5.20 5.61
N ASP A 307 14.49 -6.18 4.85
CA ASP A 307 13.29 -6.97 5.15
C ASP A 307 13.65 -8.41 5.55
N PRO A 308 12.80 -9.08 6.35
CA PRO A 308 13.06 -10.45 6.80
C PRO A 308 12.67 -11.53 5.78
N LYS A 309 11.80 -11.21 4.80
CA LYS A 309 11.26 -12.14 3.79
C LYS A 309 12.01 -12.01 2.46
N HIS A 310 11.85 -12.99 1.58
CA HIS A 310 12.17 -12.83 0.15
C HIS A 310 11.27 -11.76 -0.44
N ASN A 311 11.77 -10.98 -1.39
CA ASN A 311 10.98 -9.94 -2.02
C ASN A 311 11.23 -9.90 -3.54
N LEU A 312 10.15 -9.90 -4.33
CA LEU A 312 10.15 -9.53 -5.74
C LEU A 312 9.49 -8.17 -5.88
N LEU A 313 10.27 -7.14 -6.19
CA LEU A 313 9.76 -5.82 -6.51
C LEU A 313 9.55 -5.72 -8.02
N ALA A 314 8.30 -5.80 -8.46
CA ALA A 314 7.89 -5.62 -9.85
C ALA A 314 7.58 -4.15 -10.16
N GLN A 315 8.20 -3.59 -11.20
CA GLN A 315 7.98 -2.21 -11.62
C GLN A 315 6.93 -2.15 -12.72
N VAL A 316 5.77 -1.55 -12.43
CA VAL A 316 4.64 -1.51 -13.37
C VAL A 316 4.56 -0.19 -14.13
N VAL A 317 4.78 0.94 -13.45
CA VAL A 317 4.80 2.28 -14.04
C VAL A 317 6.04 3.01 -13.58
N GLY A 318 6.72 3.72 -14.49
CA GLY A 318 7.88 4.54 -14.16
C GLY A 318 9.15 3.75 -13.88
N GLU A 319 10.09 4.38 -13.17
CA GLU A 319 11.44 3.87 -12.95
C GLU A 319 11.92 4.17 -11.52
N LYS A 320 12.69 3.23 -10.95
CA LYS A 320 13.32 3.37 -9.65
C LYS A 320 14.83 3.11 -9.74
N ARG A 321 15.59 3.83 -8.92
CA ARG A 321 16.98 3.50 -8.59
C ARG A 321 17.01 2.80 -7.25
N ILE A 322 17.66 1.65 -7.21
CA ILE A 322 17.83 0.85 -5.99
C ILE A 322 19.32 0.66 -5.73
N LEU A 323 19.73 0.93 -4.50
CA LEU A 323 21.06 0.57 -3.99
C LEU A 323 20.89 -0.61 -3.05
N LEU A 324 21.73 -1.63 -3.22
CA LEU A 324 21.70 -2.90 -2.49
C LEU A 324 23.04 -3.10 -1.78
N TYR A 325 23.00 -3.55 -0.53
CA TYR A 325 24.20 -3.88 0.23
C TYR A 325 24.06 -5.27 0.86
N HIS A 326 25.14 -6.03 0.77
CA HIS A 326 25.19 -7.37 1.35
C HIS A 326 24.95 -7.32 2.87
N PRO A 327 24.25 -8.30 3.46
CA PRO A 327 24.04 -8.36 4.92
C PRO A 327 25.31 -8.23 5.76
N ASP A 328 26.45 -8.73 5.28
CA ASP A 328 27.76 -8.59 5.95
C ASP A 328 28.23 -7.13 6.12
N GLN A 329 27.61 -6.17 5.42
CA GLN A 329 27.89 -4.75 5.58
C GLN A 329 27.09 -4.08 6.70
N SER A 330 26.23 -4.81 7.42
CA SER A 330 25.31 -4.25 8.42
C SER A 330 25.98 -3.32 9.44
N GLU A 331 27.13 -3.72 10.00
CA GLU A 331 27.86 -2.89 10.98
C GLU A 331 28.36 -1.58 10.40
N ASN A 332 28.64 -1.54 9.09
CA ASN A 332 29.11 -0.35 8.38
C ASN A 332 27.96 0.57 7.93
N LEU A 333 26.71 0.12 8.05
CA LEU A 333 25.50 0.88 7.71
C LEU A 333 24.84 1.57 8.92
N TYR A 334 25.38 1.35 10.12
CA TYR A 334 24.94 2.04 11.35
C TYR A 334 23.42 1.94 11.57
N PRO A 335 22.85 0.73 11.76
CA PRO A 335 21.44 0.58 12.10
C PRO A 335 21.07 1.39 13.35
N TYR A 336 19.80 1.79 13.48
CA TYR A 336 19.33 2.39 14.73
C TYR A 336 19.36 1.35 15.88
N GLU A 337 19.96 1.70 17.01
CA GLU A 337 19.97 0.83 18.20
C GLU A 337 18.68 0.95 19.03
N GLY A 338 18.26 -0.14 19.68
CA GLY A 338 17.23 -0.12 20.73
C GLY A 338 15.81 0.31 20.32
N SER A 339 15.52 0.41 19.02
CA SER A 339 14.25 0.90 18.49
C SER A 339 13.58 -0.11 17.55
N PHE A 340 12.34 0.17 17.13
CA PHE A 340 11.65 -0.55 16.06
C PHE A 340 12.32 -0.39 14.67
N LEU A 341 13.33 0.47 14.57
CA LEU A 341 14.05 0.80 13.32
C LEU A 341 15.42 0.12 13.25
N ASN A 342 15.63 -0.98 13.99
CA ASN A 342 16.89 -1.73 13.97
C ASN A 342 17.21 -2.38 12.62
N ASN A 343 16.23 -2.45 11.73
CA ASN A 343 16.39 -2.85 10.33
C ASN A 343 16.58 -1.66 9.38
N THR A 344 16.63 -0.42 9.89
CA THR A 344 16.85 0.80 9.11
C THR A 344 18.20 1.41 9.46
N ALA A 345 18.94 1.85 8.45
CA ALA A 345 20.25 2.47 8.57
C ALA A 345 20.10 3.96 8.94
N GLN A 346 21.02 4.48 9.74
CA GLN A 346 21.12 5.90 10.03
C GLN A 346 21.76 6.69 8.87
N VAL A 347 22.59 6.02 8.06
CA VAL A 347 23.25 6.65 6.93
C VAL A 347 22.29 6.84 5.76
N ASP A 348 22.21 8.06 5.23
CA ASP A 348 21.63 8.33 3.91
C ASP A 348 22.68 8.01 2.83
N PRO A 349 22.46 7.01 1.97
CA PRO A 349 23.42 6.68 0.93
C PRO A 349 23.54 7.76 -0.15
N GLU A 350 22.53 8.61 -0.36
CA GLU A 350 22.57 9.68 -1.35
C GLU A 350 23.27 10.95 -0.83
N GLU A 351 23.28 11.15 0.49
CA GLU A 351 23.95 12.28 1.17
C GLU A 351 24.72 11.82 2.44
N PRO A 352 25.76 10.98 2.31
CA PRO A 352 26.41 10.36 3.45
C PRO A 352 27.27 11.32 4.29
N ASP A 353 27.00 11.40 5.59
CA ASP A 353 27.86 12.08 6.57
C ASP A 353 29.02 11.18 7.01
N TYR A 354 30.12 11.22 6.28
CA TYR A 354 31.33 10.44 6.61
C TYR A 354 32.03 10.83 7.91
N LYS A 355 31.68 11.98 8.53
CA LYS A 355 32.22 12.32 9.85
C LYS A 355 31.55 11.48 10.93
N THR A 356 30.23 11.33 10.82
CA THR A 356 29.41 10.54 11.74
C THR A 356 29.48 9.05 11.41
N PHE A 357 29.54 8.69 10.12
CA PHE A 357 29.51 7.32 9.61
C PHE A 357 30.79 6.96 8.83
N PRO A 358 31.98 6.99 9.47
CA PRO A 358 33.25 6.85 8.75
C PRO A 358 33.43 5.51 8.02
N ASN A 359 32.84 4.42 8.53
CA ASN A 359 32.97 3.09 7.92
C ASN A 359 32.22 2.98 6.58
N TYR A 360 31.20 3.82 6.37
CA TYR A 360 30.40 3.81 5.15
C TYR A 360 31.22 4.12 3.89
N LYS A 361 32.32 4.89 4.04
CA LYS A 361 33.19 5.33 2.93
C LYS A 361 33.78 4.20 2.08
N ASN A 362 33.93 3.00 2.65
CA ASN A 362 34.59 1.88 1.99
C ASN A 362 33.62 0.80 1.50
N ILE A 363 32.32 0.98 1.70
CA ILE A 363 31.32 0.01 1.29
C ILE A 363 31.09 0.11 -0.22
N ILE A 364 30.91 -1.05 -0.87
CA ILE A 364 30.53 -1.16 -2.27
C ILE A 364 29.03 -1.48 -2.32
N ALA A 365 28.27 -0.61 -2.99
CA ALA A 365 26.86 -0.85 -3.25
C ALA A 365 26.72 -1.67 -4.54
N TRP A 366 25.63 -2.43 -4.64
CA TRP A 366 25.14 -2.94 -5.91
C TRP A 366 24.02 -2.01 -6.35
N GLU A 367 24.02 -1.56 -7.59
CA GLU A 367 23.02 -0.62 -8.09
C GLU A 367 22.17 -1.26 -9.17
N CYS A 368 20.86 -1.04 -9.06
CA CYS A 368 19.84 -1.53 -9.96
C CYS A 368 18.97 -0.35 -10.42
N HIS A 369 18.92 -0.14 -11.73
CA HIS A 369 17.94 0.75 -12.36
C HIS A 369 16.80 -0.13 -12.84
N LEU A 370 15.69 -0.07 -12.10
CA LEU A 370 14.52 -0.90 -12.31
C LEU A 370 13.50 -0.12 -13.14
N LYS A 371 13.29 -0.58 -14.38
CA LYS A 371 12.39 0.04 -15.35
C LYS A 371 11.06 -0.69 -15.40
N GLN A 372 10.05 -0.04 -15.96
CA GLN A 372 8.76 -0.67 -16.23
C GLN A 372 8.93 -2.03 -16.94
N GLY A 373 8.22 -3.05 -16.44
CA GLY A 373 8.22 -4.41 -16.99
C GLY A 373 9.34 -5.30 -16.44
N GLU A 374 10.20 -4.76 -15.57
CA GLU A 374 11.28 -5.49 -14.90
C GLU A 374 10.89 -5.83 -13.44
N MET A 375 11.54 -6.85 -12.88
CA MET A 375 11.46 -7.17 -11.46
C MET A 375 12.85 -7.17 -10.82
N LEU A 376 12.91 -6.88 -9.53
CA LEU A 376 14.12 -7.03 -8.72
C LEU A 376 13.86 -8.08 -7.63
N TYR A 377 14.66 -9.13 -7.61
CA TYR A 377 14.73 -10.05 -6.48
C TYR A 377 15.66 -9.47 -5.41
N ILE A 378 15.12 -9.31 -4.20
CA ILE A 378 15.81 -8.86 -2.99
C ILE A 378 15.74 -10.02 -1.99
N PRO A 379 16.86 -10.70 -1.70
CA PRO A 379 16.89 -11.76 -0.72
C PRO A 379 16.70 -11.22 0.71
N PRO A 380 16.26 -12.07 1.67
CA PRO A 380 16.16 -11.72 3.08
C PRO A 380 17.41 -11.01 3.59
N LYS A 381 17.21 -9.96 4.38
CA LYS A 381 18.24 -9.15 5.06
C LYS A 381 19.16 -8.35 4.14
N TRP A 382 18.96 -8.38 2.82
CA TRP A 382 19.68 -7.46 1.94
C TRP A 382 19.19 -6.03 2.19
N TRP A 383 20.15 -5.17 2.53
CA TRP A 383 19.90 -3.76 2.74
C TRP A 383 19.60 -3.12 1.39
N HIS A 384 18.54 -2.34 1.30
CA HIS A 384 18.14 -1.67 0.08
C HIS A 384 17.61 -0.26 0.36
N HIS A 385 18.01 0.67 -0.50
CA HIS A 385 17.52 2.04 -0.55
C HIS A 385 16.86 2.27 -1.91
N VAL A 386 15.69 2.89 -1.94
CA VAL A 386 14.88 3.03 -3.16
C VAL A 386 14.51 4.48 -3.40
N ARG A 387 14.82 5.00 -4.59
CA ARG A 387 14.44 6.34 -5.07
C ARG A 387 13.61 6.23 -6.35
N SER A 388 12.42 6.83 -6.38
CA SER A 388 11.63 6.94 -7.61
C SER A 388 12.18 8.01 -8.53
N LEU A 389 12.58 7.65 -9.76
CA LEU A 389 13.16 8.56 -10.75
C LEU A 389 12.10 9.26 -11.62
N SER A 390 10.88 8.73 -11.60
CA SER A 390 9.67 9.26 -12.23
C SER A 390 8.47 8.96 -11.33
N THR A 391 7.26 9.42 -11.69
CA THR A 391 6.03 8.89 -11.09
C THR A 391 6.02 7.38 -11.25
N SER A 392 5.88 6.67 -10.13
CA SER A 392 6.17 5.24 -10.06
C SER A 392 5.05 4.49 -9.38
N PHE A 393 4.69 3.33 -9.96
CA PHE A 393 3.84 2.32 -9.34
C PHE A 393 4.57 0.97 -9.40
N SER A 394 4.90 0.40 -8.24
CA SER A 394 5.50 -0.93 -8.10
C SER A 394 4.62 -1.86 -7.25
N VAL A 395 4.79 -3.16 -7.44
CA VAL A 395 4.17 -4.22 -6.64
C VAL A 395 5.28 -5.06 -6.01
N SER A 396 5.24 -5.30 -4.71
CA SER A 396 6.17 -6.21 -4.05
C SER A 396 5.46 -7.48 -3.60
N PHE A 397 6.10 -8.63 -3.79
CA PHE A 397 5.64 -9.94 -3.33
C PHE A 397 6.61 -10.44 -2.27
N TRP A 398 6.15 -10.61 -1.03
CA TRP A 398 6.98 -11.07 0.07
C TRP A 398 6.62 -12.49 0.48
N TRP A 399 7.59 -13.40 0.49
CA TRP A 399 7.37 -14.82 0.82
C TRP A 399 8.57 -15.44 1.54
N THR A 400 8.45 -16.70 1.97
CA THR A 400 9.45 -17.42 2.79
C THR A 400 9.89 -18.74 2.18
#